data_AF-A0A1I0TDU2-F1
#
_entry.id   AF-A0A1I0TDU2-F1
#
_cell.length_a   1.000
_cell.length_b   1.000
_cell.length_c   1.000
_cell.angle_alpha   90.00
_cell.angle_beta   90.00
_cell.angle_gamma   90.00
#
_symmetry.space_group_name_H-M   'P 1'
#
loop_
_entity.id
_entity.type
_entity.pdbx_description
1 polymer ?
#
loop_
_entity_poly.entity_id
_entity_poly.type
_entity_poly.pdbx_seq_one_letter_code
_entity_poly.pdbx_strand_id
1 'polypeptide(L)'
;MSGAMIRIGLAAWAMALIGGGAFADGASATVPTGERFYLNFDMLAPADLSCDATGPGVDARQTRDLAGKPVLRVTGNARGARITCERPDGSRYVTNANRLERDTTVDPIWGTVTYQRDKDAMTVVLYRGEKYAPLAVAHESFLRVVPGTGNMDSSLVSLGGLNTGGAEAAPILEGD
;
A
#
# COMPACT_ATOMS: atom_id res chain seq x y z
N MET A 1 17.81 -65.73 0.42
CA MET A 1 17.30 -64.33 0.47
C MET A 1 18.13 -63.54 -0.53
N SER A 2 17.48 -63.15 -1.62
CA SER A 2 18.07 -62.55 -2.82
C SER A 2 18.34 -61.05 -2.66
N GLY A 3 19.31 -60.52 -3.41
CA GLY A 3 19.18 -59.17 -4.01
C GLY A 3 20.12 -58.07 -3.51
N ALA A 4 21.39 -58.15 -3.94
CA ALA A 4 22.22 -57.10 -4.54
C ALA A 4 21.77 -55.60 -4.60
N MET A 5 22.79 -54.72 -4.44
CA MET A 5 23.07 -53.51 -5.25
C MET A 5 22.12 -52.28 -5.05
N ILE A 6 22.49 -50.98 -5.07
CA ILE A 6 23.66 -50.25 -5.57
C ILE A 6 23.49 -48.72 -5.33
N ARG A 7 24.63 -48.00 -5.30
CA ARG A 7 24.91 -46.60 -5.70
C ARG A 7 24.60 -45.39 -4.81
N ILE A 8 25.71 -44.83 -4.31
CA ILE A 8 26.06 -43.41 -4.25
C ILE A 8 25.58 -42.65 -5.49
N GLY A 9 24.89 -41.54 -5.27
CA GLY A 9 24.59 -40.52 -6.29
C GLY A 9 24.79 -39.13 -5.70
N LEU A 10 25.98 -38.57 -5.90
CA LEU A 10 26.24 -37.13 -5.83
C LEU A 10 25.40 -36.41 -6.89
N ALA A 11 24.82 -35.27 -6.54
CA ALA A 11 24.54 -34.19 -7.48
C ALA A 11 24.44 -32.84 -6.74
N ALA A 12 25.59 -32.37 -6.23
CA ALA A 12 25.75 -30.96 -5.91
C ALA A 12 25.88 -30.20 -7.24
N TRP A 13 24.82 -29.49 -7.63
CA TRP A 13 24.89 -28.55 -8.75
C TRP A 13 25.36 -27.21 -8.21
N ALA A 14 26.68 -27.08 -8.11
CA ALA A 14 27.36 -25.80 -8.10
C ALA A 14 27.48 -25.34 -9.56
N MET A 15 26.59 -24.45 -10.01
CA MET A 15 26.84 -23.62 -11.18
C MET A 15 27.22 -22.23 -10.71
N ALA A 16 28.53 -22.03 -10.59
CA ALA A 16 29.14 -20.72 -10.61
C ALA A 16 29.00 -20.16 -12.04
N LEU A 17 28.15 -19.16 -12.22
CA LEU A 17 28.27 -18.21 -13.31
C LEU A 17 29.00 -16.98 -12.76
N ILE A 18 30.32 -16.97 -12.95
CA ILE A 18 31.15 -15.78 -12.85
C ILE A 18 31.22 -15.20 -14.26
N GLY A 19 30.79 -13.96 -14.46
CA GLY A 19 31.16 -13.22 -15.66
C GLY A 19 30.26 -12.06 -16.02
N GLY A 20 30.65 -10.86 -15.58
CA GLY A 20 30.34 -9.61 -16.28
C GLY A 20 29.42 -8.65 -15.53
N GLY A 21 30.00 -7.61 -14.95
CA GLY A 21 29.27 -6.47 -14.40
C GLY A 21 29.29 -6.43 -12.88
N ALA A 22 30.36 -5.87 -12.34
CA ALA A 22 30.29 -5.21 -11.05
C ALA A 22 29.35 -4.00 -11.20
N PHE A 23 28.04 -4.23 -11.18
CA PHE A 23 27.11 -3.23 -10.70
C PHE A 23 27.25 -3.24 -9.19
N ALA A 24 28.30 -2.54 -8.73
CA ALA A 24 28.23 -1.78 -7.51
C ALA A 24 27.20 -0.65 -7.74
N ASP A 25 25.95 -1.01 -8.02
CA ASP A 25 24.85 -0.09 -7.81
C ASP A 25 24.63 -0.14 -6.32
N GLY A 26 25.23 0.85 -5.65
CA GLY A 26 25.19 0.99 -4.22
C GLY A 26 23.79 0.65 -3.75
N ALA A 27 23.71 -0.21 -2.74
CA ALA A 27 22.57 -0.20 -1.84
C ALA A 27 22.36 1.28 -1.55
N SER A 28 21.37 1.88 -2.22
CA SER A 28 21.08 3.29 -2.06
C SER A 28 20.79 3.34 -0.58
N ALA A 29 21.74 3.91 0.18
CA ALA A 29 21.56 4.23 1.57
C ALA A 29 20.35 5.14 1.51
N THR A 30 19.19 4.51 1.72
CA THR A 30 17.91 5.13 1.43
C THR A 30 17.85 6.18 2.48
N VAL A 31 18.14 7.42 2.09
CA VAL A 31 18.18 8.55 3.01
C VAL A 31 16.82 8.50 3.70
N PRO A 32 16.75 8.23 5.01
CA PRO A 32 15.49 8.21 5.69
C PRO A 32 14.93 9.62 5.53
N THR A 33 13.95 9.77 4.64
CA THR A 33 13.26 11.03 4.54
C THR A 33 12.54 11.18 5.87
N GLY A 34 12.67 12.33 6.53
CA GLY A 34 12.05 12.55 7.83
C GLY A 34 10.52 12.64 7.76
N GLU A 35 9.91 12.05 6.73
CA GLU A 35 8.49 12.21 6.44
C GLU A 35 7.66 11.41 7.44
N ARG A 36 6.52 11.97 7.82
CA ARG A 36 5.59 11.40 8.78
C ARG A 36 4.17 11.56 8.27
N PHE A 37 3.53 10.43 7.98
CA PHE A 37 2.12 10.36 7.61
C PHE A 37 1.35 9.53 8.61
N TYR A 38 0.19 10.03 9.03
CA TYR A 38 -0.69 9.35 9.97
C TYR A 38 -2.05 9.14 9.33
N LEU A 39 -2.44 7.90 9.10
CA LEU A 39 -3.77 7.54 8.66
C LEU A 39 -4.63 7.17 9.87
N ASN A 40 -5.55 8.05 10.22
CA ASN A 40 -6.59 7.78 11.20
C ASN A 40 -7.86 7.35 10.51
N PHE A 41 -8.72 6.70 11.28
CA PHE A 41 -10.07 6.39 10.87
C PHE A 41 -11.07 7.11 11.78
N ASP A 42 -12.27 7.35 11.26
CA ASP A 42 -13.38 7.88 12.04
C ASP A 42 -13.95 6.82 13.03
N MET A 43 -15.00 7.19 13.77
CA MET A 43 -15.64 6.29 14.73
C MET A 43 -16.45 5.15 14.09
N LEU A 44 -16.69 5.21 12.77
CA LEU A 44 -17.47 4.21 12.04
C LEU A 44 -16.58 3.08 11.52
N ALA A 45 -15.26 3.30 11.49
CA ALA A 45 -14.33 2.28 11.08
C ALA A 45 -14.33 1.09 12.04
N PRO A 46 -14.34 -0.14 11.50
CA PRO A 46 -14.43 -1.32 12.31
C PRO A 46 -13.11 -1.55 13.05
N ALA A 47 -13.21 -2.00 14.30
CA ALA A 47 -12.05 -2.21 15.15
C ALA A 47 -11.14 -3.34 14.65
N ASP A 48 -11.63 -4.25 13.83
CA ASP A 48 -10.88 -5.37 13.25
C ASP A 48 -10.03 -5.00 12.03
N LEU A 49 -10.04 -3.72 11.59
CA LEU A 49 -9.24 -3.25 10.46
C LEU A 49 -7.75 -3.25 10.80
N SER A 50 -6.97 -4.02 10.04
CA SER A 50 -5.52 -4.08 10.09
C SER A 50 -4.94 -3.28 8.94
N CYS A 51 -3.95 -2.42 9.17
CA CYS A 51 -3.35 -1.61 8.12
C CYS A 51 -1.83 -1.70 8.20
N ASP A 52 -1.20 -1.79 7.04
CA ASP A 52 0.25 -1.83 6.88
C ASP A 52 0.69 -0.91 5.73
N ALA A 53 1.97 -0.55 5.71
CA ALA A 53 2.55 0.22 4.62
C ALA A 53 3.91 -0.34 4.22
N THR A 54 4.07 -0.57 2.93
CA THR A 54 5.30 -1.16 2.36
C THR A 54 5.96 -0.19 1.37
N GLY A 55 7.29 -0.24 1.30
CA GLY A 55 8.08 0.56 0.37
C GLY A 55 9.53 0.74 0.81
N PRO A 56 10.41 1.21 -0.08
CA PRO A 56 11.81 1.44 0.24
C PRO A 56 11.96 2.59 1.26
N GLY A 57 12.62 2.30 2.39
CA GLY A 57 12.81 3.27 3.47
C GLY A 57 11.53 3.63 4.23
N VAL A 58 10.52 2.76 4.19
CA VAL A 58 9.25 2.94 4.91
C VAL A 58 9.28 2.15 6.22
N ASP A 59 8.92 2.80 7.32
CA ASP A 59 8.59 2.15 8.59
C ASP A 59 7.11 2.39 8.90
N ALA A 60 6.36 1.30 9.05
CA ALA A 60 4.94 1.31 9.32
C ALA A 60 4.66 0.76 10.71
N ARG A 61 3.85 1.49 11.48
CA ARG A 61 3.39 1.03 12.79
C ARG A 61 1.90 1.25 12.92
N GLN A 62 1.17 0.14 13.04
CA GLN A 62 -0.23 0.19 13.42
C GLN A 62 -0.37 0.35 14.94
N THR A 63 -1.26 1.25 15.34
CA THR A 63 -1.63 1.55 16.72
C THR A 63 -3.14 1.78 16.82
N ARG A 64 -3.62 2.07 18.03
CA ARG A 64 -4.99 2.51 18.27
C ARG A 64 -4.95 3.79 19.09
N ASP A 65 -5.91 4.66 18.84
CA ASP A 65 -6.11 5.82 19.70
C ASP A 65 -6.89 5.48 20.98
N LEU A 66 -7.08 6.47 21.85
CA LEU A 66 -7.81 6.30 23.11
C LEU A 66 -9.28 5.92 22.93
N ALA A 67 -9.86 6.20 21.75
CA ALA A 67 -11.22 5.80 21.39
C ALA A 67 -11.25 4.42 20.70
N GLY A 68 -10.11 3.71 20.63
CA GLY A 68 -9.97 2.39 20.02
C GLY A 68 -9.89 2.39 18.49
N LYS A 69 -9.89 3.58 17.86
CA LYS A 69 -9.87 3.72 16.40
C LYS A 69 -8.50 3.32 15.86
N PRO A 70 -8.45 2.59 14.73
CA PRO A 70 -7.19 2.23 14.12
C PRO A 70 -6.43 3.49 13.68
N VAL A 71 -5.12 3.48 13.91
CA VAL A 71 -4.21 4.53 13.46
C VAL A 71 -2.97 3.87 12.87
N LEU A 72 -2.73 4.11 11.59
CA LEU A 72 -1.49 3.72 10.92
C LEU A 72 -0.54 4.91 10.90
N ARG A 73 0.65 4.73 11.48
CA ARG A 73 1.75 5.67 11.37
C ARG A 73 2.74 5.16 10.33
N VAL A 74 3.05 5.99 9.34
CA VAL A 74 4.06 5.73 8.31
C VAL A 74 5.16 6.77 8.47
N THR A 75 6.40 6.30 8.58
CA THR A 75 7.58 7.16 8.72
C THR A 75 8.66 6.78 7.70
N GLY A 76 9.62 7.67 7.46
CA GLY A 76 10.61 7.46 6.40
C GLY A 76 10.09 7.98 5.07
N ASN A 77 10.03 7.12 4.05
CA ASN A 77 9.49 7.46 2.72
C ASN A 77 7.95 7.35 2.68
N ALA A 78 7.28 8.16 3.49
CA ALA A 78 5.82 8.13 3.62
C ALA A 78 5.12 8.37 2.28
N ARG A 79 5.67 9.22 1.40
CA ARG A 79 5.10 9.47 0.07
C ARG A 79 5.23 8.26 -0.87
N GLY A 80 6.37 7.56 -0.84
CA GLY A 80 6.59 6.36 -1.66
C GLY A 80 5.84 5.13 -1.16
N ALA A 81 5.34 5.15 0.08
CA ALA A 81 4.66 4.02 0.68
C ALA A 81 3.42 3.58 -0.10
N ARG A 82 3.20 2.27 -0.15
CA ARG A 82 1.92 1.65 -0.55
C ARG A 82 1.20 1.23 0.72
N ILE A 83 0.06 1.85 0.97
CA ILE A 83 -0.76 1.58 2.14
C ILE A 83 -1.86 0.59 1.78
N THR A 84 -1.93 -0.50 2.54
CA THR A 84 -2.93 -1.56 2.40
C THR A 84 -3.61 -1.79 3.74
N CYS A 85 -4.93 -1.89 3.74
CA CYS A 85 -5.71 -2.27 4.91
C CYS A 85 -6.55 -3.50 4.62
N GLU A 86 -6.64 -4.42 5.57
CA GLU A 86 -7.36 -5.67 5.45
C GLU A 86 -8.24 -5.91 6.68
N ARG A 87 -9.32 -6.66 6.48
CA ARG A 87 -10.19 -7.13 7.56
C ARG A 87 -10.19 -8.65 7.60
N PRO A 88 -10.49 -9.28 8.76
CA PRO A 88 -10.61 -10.73 8.87
C PRO A 88 -11.71 -11.32 7.98
N ASP A 89 -12.67 -10.51 7.54
CA ASP A 89 -13.72 -10.90 6.58
C ASP A 89 -13.20 -11.04 5.13
N GLY A 90 -11.91 -10.78 4.89
CA GLY A 90 -11.27 -10.84 3.57
C GLY A 90 -11.37 -9.54 2.77
N SER A 91 -12.05 -8.52 3.27
CA SER A 91 -12.10 -7.21 2.62
C SER A 91 -10.73 -6.55 2.66
N ARG A 92 -10.27 -6.07 1.50
CA ARG A 92 -9.00 -5.37 1.32
C ARG A 92 -9.25 -3.96 0.82
N TYR A 93 -8.38 -3.04 1.21
CA TYR A 93 -8.44 -1.65 0.85
C TYR A 93 -7.05 -1.11 0.55
N VAL A 94 -6.96 -0.16 -0.37
CA VAL A 94 -5.74 0.55 -0.73
C VAL A 94 -5.96 2.05 -0.68
N THR A 95 -4.91 2.80 -0.36
CA THR A 95 -4.96 4.26 -0.47
C THR A 95 -3.68 4.86 -1.03
N ASN A 96 -3.85 5.94 -1.78
CA ASN A 96 -2.80 6.80 -2.30
C ASN A 96 -2.82 8.20 -1.66
N ALA A 97 -3.61 8.42 -0.61
CA ALA A 97 -3.79 9.74 0.00
C ALA A 97 -2.47 10.34 0.53
N ASN A 98 -1.52 9.49 0.94
CA ASN A 98 -0.16 9.86 1.33
C ASN A 98 0.68 10.49 0.21
N ARG A 99 0.23 10.41 -1.05
CA ARG A 99 0.95 10.92 -2.23
C ARG A 99 0.49 12.29 -2.70
N LEU A 100 -0.70 12.68 -2.28
CA LEU A 100 -1.40 13.87 -2.76
C LEU A 100 -0.74 15.15 -2.26
N GLU A 101 -0.25 15.11 -1.03
CA GLU A 101 0.40 16.24 -0.39
C GLU A 101 1.85 15.90 -0.08
N ARG A 102 2.74 16.89 -0.25
CA ARG A 102 4.13 16.73 0.15
C ARG A 102 4.26 16.98 1.63
N ASP A 103 4.86 16.01 2.32
CA ASP A 103 5.25 16.24 3.69
C ASP A 103 6.34 17.31 3.74
N THR A 104 6.21 18.20 4.70
CA THR A 104 7.26 19.18 5.02
C THR A 104 7.83 18.75 6.34
N THR A 105 9.16 18.66 6.45
CA THR A 105 9.86 18.14 7.64
C THR A 105 9.42 18.76 8.98
N VAL A 106 8.80 19.94 8.92
CA VAL A 106 8.27 20.70 10.05
C VAL A 106 6.97 20.10 10.60
N ASP A 107 6.00 19.76 9.75
CA ASP A 107 4.64 19.40 10.16
C ASP A 107 4.19 18.09 9.50
N PRO A 108 3.81 17.05 10.28
CA PRO A 108 3.33 15.80 9.72
C PRO A 108 1.99 15.97 9.02
N ILE A 109 1.74 15.09 8.04
CA ILE A 109 0.44 14.98 7.38
C ILE A 109 -0.43 13.96 8.12
N TRP A 110 -1.68 14.35 8.34
CA TRP A 110 -2.70 13.50 8.94
C TRP A 110 -3.83 13.25 7.94
N GLY A 111 -4.05 12.00 7.55
CA GLY A 111 -5.26 11.56 6.86
C GLY A 111 -6.31 11.09 7.86
N THR A 112 -7.57 11.47 7.65
CA THR A 112 -8.72 10.87 8.33
C THR A 112 -9.63 10.23 7.30
N VAL A 113 -9.73 8.91 7.34
CA VAL A 113 -10.64 8.14 6.48
C VAL A 113 -12.05 8.27 7.03
N THR A 114 -12.97 8.74 6.19
CA THR A 114 -14.41 8.71 6.48
C THR A 114 -14.96 7.35 6.05
N TYR A 115 -15.02 6.40 6.98
CA TYR A 115 -15.32 5.01 6.65
C TYR A 115 -16.82 4.81 6.44
N GLN A 116 -17.18 4.18 5.32
CA GLN A 116 -18.57 3.81 5.00
C GLN A 116 -18.62 2.33 4.64
N ARG A 117 -19.32 1.53 5.43
CA ARG A 117 -19.34 0.06 5.31
C ARG A 117 -19.71 -0.45 3.92
N ASP A 118 -20.69 0.19 3.29
CA ASP A 118 -21.28 -0.26 2.03
C ASP A 118 -20.76 0.53 0.82
N LYS A 119 -19.59 1.18 0.94
CA LYS A 119 -18.94 1.91 -0.14
C LYS A 119 -17.63 1.25 -0.54
N ASP A 120 -17.44 1.12 -1.85
CA ASP A 120 -16.18 0.64 -2.43
C ASP A 120 -15.13 1.75 -2.53
N ALA A 121 -15.53 3.02 -2.44
CA ALA A 121 -14.63 4.17 -2.46
C ALA A 121 -14.99 5.14 -1.33
N MET A 122 -13.99 5.49 -0.52
CA MET A 122 -14.14 6.34 0.66
C MET A 122 -13.25 7.58 0.54
N THR A 123 -13.63 8.62 1.29
CA THR A 123 -12.93 9.90 1.29
C THR A 123 -11.88 9.93 2.40
N VAL A 124 -10.70 10.46 2.08
CA VAL A 124 -9.66 10.77 3.06
C VAL A 124 -9.50 12.28 3.16
N VAL A 125 -9.70 12.84 4.35
CA VAL A 125 -9.46 14.27 4.59
C VAL A 125 -8.04 14.43 5.12
N LEU A 126 -7.25 15.23 4.44
CA LEU A 126 -5.86 15.50 4.79
C LEU A 126 -5.75 16.78 5.61
N TYR A 127 -4.92 16.75 6.64
CA TYR A 127 -4.62 17.87 7.52
C TYR A 127 -3.11 18.00 7.69
N ARG A 128 -2.66 19.21 7.99
CA ARG A 128 -1.28 19.51 8.37
C ARG A 128 -1.22 19.86 9.85
N GLY A 129 -0.25 19.30 10.57
CA GLY A 129 -0.08 19.61 12.00
C GLY A 129 -1.30 19.23 12.84
N GLU A 130 -1.71 20.11 13.76
CA GLU A 130 -2.72 19.83 14.80
C GLU A 130 -4.21 19.82 14.34
N LYS A 131 -4.48 19.54 13.05
CA LYS A 131 -5.84 19.26 12.52
C LYS A 131 -6.86 20.41 12.64
N TYR A 132 -6.44 21.66 12.42
CA TYR A 132 -7.35 22.82 12.52
C TYR A 132 -8.07 23.18 11.23
N ALA A 133 -7.47 22.92 10.07
CA ALA A 133 -8.08 23.13 8.76
C ALA A 133 -7.67 22.01 7.79
N PRO A 134 -8.60 21.51 6.96
CA PRO A 134 -8.27 20.52 5.95
C PRO A 134 -7.33 21.14 4.92
N LEU A 135 -6.22 20.46 4.66
CA LEU A 135 -5.28 20.81 3.60
C LEU A 135 -5.86 20.41 2.23
N ALA A 136 -6.42 19.21 2.16
CA ALA A 136 -7.03 18.68 0.95
C ALA A 136 -8.10 17.63 1.30
N VAL A 137 -9.05 17.44 0.39
CA VAL A 137 -10.06 16.38 0.48
C VAL A 137 -9.83 15.43 -0.67
N ALA A 138 -9.40 14.22 -0.36
CA ALA A 138 -9.11 13.18 -1.32
C ALA A 138 -10.33 12.26 -1.46
N HIS A 139 -11.26 12.66 -2.33
CA HIS A 139 -12.41 11.85 -2.68
C HIS A 139 -11.96 10.54 -3.33
N GLU A 140 -12.65 9.44 -2.99
CA GLU A 140 -12.42 8.12 -3.58
C GLU A 140 -10.95 7.63 -3.49
N SER A 141 -10.21 8.08 -2.47
CA SER A 141 -8.79 7.77 -2.31
C SER A 141 -8.51 6.58 -1.38
N PHE A 142 -9.55 6.05 -0.72
CA PHE A 142 -9.49 4.80 0.04
C PHE A 142 -10.45 3.80 -0.63
N LEU A 143 -9.87 2.88 -1.40
CA LEU A 143 -10.57 2.03 -2.35
C LEU A 143 -10.59 0.58 -1.87
N ARG A 144 -11.75 -0.07 -1.95
CA ARG A 144 -11.89 -1.50 -1.72
C ARG A 144 -11.34 -2.27 -2.92
N VAL A 145 -10.53 -3.29 -2.65
CA VAL A 145 -10.02 -4.22 -3.66
C VAL A 145 -10.98 -5.40 -3.75
N VAL A 146 -11.63 -5.57 -4.90
CA VAL A 146 -12.48 -6.72 -5.18
C VAL A 146 -11.61 -7.87 -5.73
N PRO A 147 -11.64 -9.08 -5.13
CA PRO A 147 -10.90 -10.21 -5.65
C PRO A 147 -11.52 -10.77 -6.95
N GLY A 148 -10.82 -10.63 -8.09
CA GLY A 148 -11.14 -11.19 -9.42
C GLY A 148 -12.01 -10.24 -10.29
N THR A 149 -11.55 -9.73 -11.43
CA THR A 149 -11.19 -10.45 -12.66
C THR A 149 -9.88 -9.96 -13.29
N GLY A 150 -8.85 -10.81 -13.31
CA GLY A 150 -7.85 -10.75 -14.37
C GLY A 150 -8.52 -11.12 -15.69
N ASN A 151 -8.32 -10.32 -16.74
CA ASN A 151 -8.93 -10.43 -18.06
C ASN A 151 -10.47 -10.34 -18.09
N MET A 152 -10.99 -9.13 -18.24
CA MET A 152 -12.16 -8.86 -19.09
C MET A 152 -12.18 -7.37 -19.48
N ASP A 153 -12.01 -7.14 -20.78
CA ASP A 153 -12.59 -6.03 -21.55
C ASP A 153 -11.90 -4.67 -21.59
N SER A 154 -10.82 -4.62 -22.38
CA SER A 154 -10.37 -3.49 -23.20
C SER A 154 -11.41 -2.98 -24.23
N SER A 155 -12.69 -3.33 -24.09
CA SER A 155 -13.76 -3.01 -25.06
C SER A 155 -14.61 -1.80 -24.67
N LEU A 156 -14.41 -1.18 -23.49
CA LEU A 156 -15.11 0.06 -23.10
C LEU A 156 -14.34 1.35 -23.39
N VAL A 157 -13.09 1.27 -23.86
CA VAL A 157 -12.29 2.47 -24.23
C VAL A 157 -12.62 3.00 -25.62
N SER A 158 -13.34 2.25 -26.47
CA SER A 158 -13.50 2.62 -27.89
C SER A 158 -14.87 3.13 -28.33
N LEU A 159 -15.85 3.29 -27.45
CA LEU A 159 -17.16 3.86 -27.83
C LEU A 159 -17.61 4.96 -26.85
N GLY A 160 -16.99 6.12 -27.06
CA GLY A 160 -17.63 7.44 -27.05
C GLY A 160 -18.71 7.73 -26.00
N GLY A 161 -18.31 8.52 -24.99
CA GLY A 161 -19.15 9.59 -24.46
C GLY A 161 -20.28 9.18 -23.51
N LEU A 162 -20.37 9.92 -22.41
CA LEU A 162 -21.54 10.06 -21.53
C LEU A 162 -21.89 8.80 -20.72
N ASN A 163 -21.24 8.66 -19.56
CA ASN A 163 -21.89 8.64 -18.23
C ASN A 163 -21.03 7.88 -17.18
N THR A 164 -21.00 8.45 -15.97
CA THR A 164 -20.81 7.80 -14.65
C THR A 164 -19.50 7.06 -14.32
N GLY A 165 -18.73 7.65 -13.40
CA GLY A 165 -18.37 7.01 -12.12
C GLY A 165 -17.10 6.16 -12.05
N GLY A 166 -16.06 6.70 -11.37
CA GLY A 166 -15.38 6.00 -10.28
C GLY A 166 -14.42 4.84 -10.58
N ALA A 167 -13.66 4.86 -11.68
CA ALA A 167 -12.70 3.77 -11.98
C ALA A 167 -11.31 4.19 -12.47
N GLU A 168 -10.89 5.45 -12.30
CA GLU A 168 -9.64 5.96 -12.93
C GLU A 168 -8.49 6.25 -11.96
N ALA A 169 -8.44 5.63 -10.78
CA ALA A 169 -7.40 5.95 -9.76
C ALA A 169 -6.62 4.75 -9.19
N ALA A 170 -6.43 3.66 -9.95
CA ALA A 170 -5.57 2.55 -9.51
C ALA A 170 -4.25 2.49 -10.33
N PRO A 171 -3.07 2.66 -9.71
CA PRO A 171 -1.80 2.43 -10.40
C PRO A 171 -1.56 0.92 -10.59
N ILE A 172 -1.21 0.55 -11.82
CA ILE A 172 -0.83 -0.80 -12.25
C ILE A 172 0.49 -1.19 -11.55
N LEU A 173 0.54 -2.42 -11.08
CA LEU A 173 1.77 -3.07 -10.67
C LEU A 173 2.39 -3.75 -11.89
N GLU A 174 3.42 -3.12 -12.46
CA GLU A 174 4.28 -3.71 -13.49
C GLU A 174 5.38 -4.56 -12.83
N GLY A 175 5.76 -5.67 -13.50
CA GLY A 175 6.51 -6.85 -13.02
C GLY A 175 7.91 -6.62 -12.42
N ASP A 176 8.62 -7.63 -11.91
CA ASP A 176 8.85 -9.00 -12.38
C ASP A 176 8.80 -10.03 -11.23
#